data_AF-A0A562MRH4-F1
#
_entry.id   AF-A0A562MRH4-F1
#
_cell.length_a   1.000
_cell.length_b   1.000
_cell.length_c   1.000
_cell.angle_alpha   90.00
_cell.angle_beta   90.00
_cell.angle_gamma   90.00
#
_symmetry.space_group_name_H-M   'P 1'
#
loop_
_entity.id
_entity.type
_entity.pdbx_description
1 polymer ?
#
loop_
_entity_poly.entity_id
_entity_poly.type
_entity_poly.pdbx_seq_one_letter_code
_entity_poly.pdbx_strand_id
1 'polypeptide(L)'
;MKRILFALFILFSSWSIVVAQTEPDISKYNFFPKEEALEFAKQCAALSKTKWVFLKDKEITNPDYYVVTFVNSLDETETMKFNFIKRYLNSNEDLEIKGDPSYRFQDVYGKYLDLFPIWERFFKPGVPLEATIEEPKFQVINYGNSRFRLLKDGKTWSIRNWS
;
A
#
# COMPACT_ATOMS: atom_id res chain seq x y z
N MET A 1 -39.83 34.37 34.58
CA MET A 1 -39.65 32.94 34.25
C MET A 1 -39.86 32.77 32.75
N LYS A 2 -38.98 32.04 32.03
CA LYS A 2 -38.95 31.82 30.55
C LYS A 2 -37.82 32.53 29.77
N ARG A 3 -36.55 32.50 30.21
CA ARG A 3 -35.38 32.75 29.31
C ARG A 3 -34.10 31.96 29.63
N ILE A 4 -34.14 30.97 30.52
CA ILE A 4 -32.93 30.22 30.98
C ILE A 4 -33.10 28.71 30.73
N LEU A 5 -33.62 28.32 29.57
CA LEU A 5 -33.86 26.89 29.27
C LEU A 5 -33.37 26.46 27.87
N PHE A 6 -32.54 27.27 27.22
CA PHE A 6 -32.01 26.97 25.88
C PHE A 6 -30.48 26.81 25.80
N ALA A 7 -29.76 26.94 26.92
CA ALA A 7 -28.29 26.88 26.93
C ALA A 7 -27.72 25.50 27.36
N LEU A 8 -28.56 24.52 27.70
CA LEU A 8 -28.13 23.22 28.22
C LEU A 8 -28.20 22.06 27.22
N PHE A 9 -28.61 22.31 25.97
CA PHE A 9 -28.78 21.26 24.95
C PHE A 9 -27.66 21.18 23.90
N ILE A 10 -26.68 22.09 23.92
CA ILE A 10 -25.55 22.11 22.95
C ILE A 10 -24.29 21.42 23.50
N LEU A 11 -24.26 21.04 24.79
CA LEU A 11 -23.09 20.41 25.41
C LEU A 11 -23.04 18.87 25.30
N PHE A 12 -24.04 18.25 24.66
CA PHE A 12 -24.10 16.79 24.49
C PHE A 12 -24.05 16.28 23.04
N SER A 13 -23.88 17.16 22.05
CA SER A 13 -23.80 16.76 20.64
C SER A 13 -22.38 16.61 20.10
N SER A 14 -21.34 16.76 20.92
CA SER A 14 -20.02 16.18 20.61
C SER A 14 -20.02 14.70 20.98
N TRP A 15 -21.00 13.95 20.45
CA TRP A 15 -20.79 12.54 20.21
C TRP A 15 -19.61 12.47 19.25
N SER A 16 -18.45 12.19 19.83
CA SER A 16 -17.30 11.66 19.13
C SER A 16 -17.83 10.57 18.22
N ILE A 17 -17.96 10.88 16.94
CA ILE A 17 -18.02 9.85 15.91
C ILE A 17 -16.64 9.22 16.01
N VAL A 18 -16.53 8.22 16.88
CA VAL A 18 -15.50 7.20 16.80
C VAL A 18 -15.81 6.56 15.46
N VAL A 19 -15.23 7.11 14.40
CA VAL A 19 -15.12 6.42 13.12
C VAL A 19 -14.34 5.18 13.51
N ALA A 20 -15.05 4.06 13.67
CA ALA A 20 -14.41 2.77 13.79
C ALA A 20 -13.45 2.71 12.61
N GLN A 21 -12.15 2.77 12.88
CA GLN A 21 -11.15 2.60 11.85
C GLN A 21 -11.32 1.16 11.41
N THR A 22 -12.12 0.96 10.35
CA THR A 22 -12.18 -0.32 9.66
C THR A 22 -10.75 -0.69 9.35
N GLU A 23 -10.33 -1.86 9.82
CA GLU A 23 -9.01 -2.40 9.49
C GLU A 23 -8.82 -2.29 7.97
N PRO A 24 -7.63 -1.85 7.50
CA PRO A 24 -7.39 -1.78 6.07
C PRO A 24 -7.68 -3.15 5.46
N ASP A 25 -8.55 -3.18 4.46
CA ASP A 25 -8.70 -4.38 3.64
C ASP A 25 -7.44 -4.52 2.78
N ILE A 26 -6.46 -5.23 3.33
CA ILE A 26 -5.19 -5.51 2.67
C ILE A 26 -5.31 -6.65 1.64
N SER A 27 -6.44 -7.35 1.60
CA SER A 27 -6.67 -8.44 0.64
C SER A 27 -6.73 -7.94 -0.79
N LYS A 28 -7.20 -6.70 -0.98
CA LYS A 28 -7.25 -6.02 -2.28
C LYS A 28 -5.88 -5.92 -2.96
N TYR A 29 -4.79 -5.88 -2.19
CA TYR A 29 -3.43 -5.84 -2.73
C TYR A 29 -3.00 -7.15 -3.42
N ASN A 30 -3.81 -8.20 -3.31
CA ASN A 30 -3.62 -9.46 -4.04
C ASN A 30 -4.28 -9.49 -5.41
N PHE A 31 -5.21 -8.56 -5.69
CA PHE A 31 -6.06 -8.63 -6.88
C PHE A 31 -6.34 -7.22 -7.40
N PHE A 32 -5.52 -6.75 -8.33
CA PHE A 32 -5.76 -5.51 -9.05
C PHE A 32 -6.01 -5.76 -10.54
N PRO A 33 -6.99 -5.08 -11.16
CA PRO A 33 -6.89 -4.66 -12.55
C PRO A 33 -5.60 -3.88 -12.78
N LYS A 34 -5.08 -3.88 -14.02
CA LYS A 34 -3.81 -3.20 -14.32
C LYS A 34 -3.83 -1.72 -13.95
N GLU A 35 -4.95 -1.05 -14.25
CA GLU A 35 -5.16 0.37 -14.00
C GLU A 35 -5.12 0.69 -12.51
N GLU A 36 -5.69 -0.19 -11.68
CA GLU A 36 -5.67 -0.04 -10.21
C GLU A 36 -4.27 -0.31 -9.63
N ALA A 37 -3.51 -1.24 -10.21
CA ALA A 37 -2.11 -1.46 -9.82
C ALA A 37 -1.24 -0.22 -10.10
N LEU A 38 -1.44 0.41 -11.27
CA LEU A 38 -0.78 1.66 -11.62
C LEU A 38 -1.16 2.79 -10.66
N GLU A 39 -2.46 2.93 -10.39
CA GLU A 39 -2.97 3.99 -9.51
C GLU A 39 -2.50 3.79 -8.07
N PHE A 40 -2.49 2.55 -7.57
CA PHE A 40 -1.91 2.22 -6.27
C PHE A 40 -0.43 2.62 -6.20
N ALA A 41 0.38 2.29 -7.22
CA ALA A 41 1.78 2.67 -7.27
C ALA A 41 1.98 4.20 -7.28
N LYS A 42 1.14 4.94 -8.01
CA LYS A 42 1.16 6.42 -8.04
C LYS A 42 0.82 7.02 -6.68
N GLN A 43 -0.21 6.51 -6.00
CA GLN A 43 -0.56 6.97 -4.66
C GLN A 43 0.58 6.71 -3.66
N CYS A 44 1.21 5.54 -3.73
CA CYS A 44 2.36 5.22 -2.91
C CYS A 44 3.53 6.20 -3.16
N ALA A 45 3.87 6.44 -4.43
CA ALA A 45 4.92 7.38 -4.81
C ALA A 45 4.64 8.81 -4.35
N ALA A 46 3.37 9.25 -4.36
CA ALA A 46 2.96 10.57 -3.91
C ALA A 46 3.02 10.76 -2.39
N LEU A 47 2.96 9.67 -1.60
CA LEU A 47 3.12 9.71 -0.13
C LEU A 47 4.58 9.75 0.32
N SER A 48 5.51 9.40 -0.56
CA SER A 48 6.92 9.31 -0.24
C SER A 48 7.51 10.68 0.09
N LYS A 49 8.56 10.70 0.93
CA LYS A 49 9.31 11.92 1.23
C LYS A 49 10.02 12.47 -0.02
N THR A 50 10.62 11.58 -0.81
CA THR A 50 11.25 11.91 -2.08
C THR A 50 10.17 12.20 -3.12
N LYS A 51 10.36 13.26 -3.91
CA LYS A 51 9.47 13.58 -5.01
C LYS A 51 9.77 12.68 -6.21
N TRP A 52 8.95 11.65 -6.36
CA TRP A 52 9.00 10.70 -7.45
C TRP A 52 8.14 11.17 -8.62
N VAL A 53 8.65 11.01 -9.84
CA VAL A 53 7.94 11.29 -11.09
C VAL A 53 7.77 9.99 -11.85
N PHE A 54 6.55 9.73 -12.32
CA PHE A 54 6.25 8.55 -13.12
C PHE A 54 7.10 8.55 -14.39
N LEU A 55 7.87 7.48 -14.60
CA LEU A 55 8.70 7.31 -15.79
C LEU A 55 7.97 6.45 -16.82
N LYS A 56 7.57 5.24 -16.42
CA LYS A 56 6.93 4.24 -17.29
C LYS A 56 6.36 3.09 -16.48
N ASP A 57 5.46 2.35 -17.10
CA ASP A 57 5.04 1.02 -16.68
C ASP A 57 5.26 0.00 -17.80
N LYS A 58 5.50 -1.26 -17.43
CA LYS A 58 5.76 -2.34 -18.40
C LYS A 58 5.31 -3.69 -17.85
N GLU A 59 4.71 -4.49 -18.72
CA GLU A 59 4.55 -5.93 -18.49
C GLU A 59 5.77 -6.70 -19.01
N ILE A 60 6.26 -7.61 -18.18
CA ILE A 60 7.35 -8.52 -18.48
C ILE A 60 6.72 -9.91 -18.57
N THR A 61 6.88 -10.55 -19.72
CA THR A 61 6.50 -11.94 -19.95
C THR A 61 7.75 -12.78 -19.70
N ASN A 62 7.74 -13.62 -18.67
CA ASN A 62 8.90 -14.38 -18.19
C ASN A 62 9.99 -13.59 -17.41
N PRO A 63 9.87 -13.47 -16.07
CA PRO A 63 8.72 -13.90 -15.27
C PRO A 63 7.54 -12.93 -15.45
N ASP A 64 6.31 -13.43 -15.24
CA ASP A 64 5.06 -12.68 -15.42
C ASP A 64 4.89 -11.58 -14.36
N TYR A 65 5.39 -10.40 -14.69
CA TYR A 65 5.37 -9.22 -13.83
C TYR A 65 4.78 -8.01 -14.54
N TYR A 66 4.19 -7.12 -13.75
CA TYR A 66 3.94 -5.74 -14.10
C TYR A 66 4.79 -4.84 -13.22
N VAL A 67 5.56 -3.95 -13.83
CA VAL A 67 6.51 -3.08 -13.13
C VAL A 67 6.18 -1.63 -13.41
N VAL A 68 5.91 -0.87 -12.36
CA VAL A 68 5.69 0.59 -12.43
C VAL A 68 6.95 1.28 -11.91
N THR A 69 7.56 2.11 -12.75
CA THR A 69 8.85 2.76 -12.47
C THR A 69 8.67 4.27 -12.32
N PHE A 70 9.28 4.81 -11.28
CA PHE A 70 9.41 6.23 -11.02
C PHE A 70 10.89 6.63 -10.93
N VAL A 71 11.18 7.89 -11.24
CA VAL A 71 12.51 8.52 -11.09
C VAL A 71 12.44 9.66 -10.07
N ASN A 72 13.52 9.89 -9.35
CA ASN A 72 13.61 11.02 -8.44
C ASN A 72 13.72 12.31 -9.25
N SER A 73 12.88 13.30 -8.94
CA SER A 73 12.87 14.60 -9.64
C SER A 73 14.17 15.43 -9.51
N LEU A 74 15.03 15.11 -8.53
CA LEU A 74 16.31 15.79 -8.32
C LEU A 74 17.52 14.97 -8.78
N ASP A 75 17.35 13.66 -8.98
CA ASP A 75 18.39 12.72 -9.41
C ASP A 75 17.74 11.58 -10.21
N GLU A 76 17.70 11.72 -11.54
CA GLU A 76 17.05 10.75 -12.43
C GLU A 76 17.74 9.38 -12.46
N THR A 77 18.94 9.25 -11.86
CA THR A 77 19.61 7.95 -11.71
C THR A 77 18.99 7.10 -10.60
N GLU A 78 18.31 7.74 -9.65
CA GLU A 78 17.61 7.06 -8.56
C GLU A 78 16.19 6.66 -9.01
N THR A 79 15.85 5.38 -8.86
CA THR A 79 14.53 4.85 -9.26
C THR A 79 13.81 4.16 -8.11
N MET A 80 12.49 4.29 -8.10
CA MET A 80 11.59 3.51 -7.27
C MET A 80 10.73 2.62 -8.17
N LYS A 81 10.70 1.32 -7.89
CA LYS A 81 9.97 0.33 -8.70
C LYS A 81 8.98 -0.41 -7.83
N PHE A 82 7.73 -0.43 -8.28
CA PHE A 82 6.68 -1.26 -7.72
C PHE A 82 6.52 -2.48 -8.63
N ASN A 83 6.74 -3.66 -8.06
CA ASN A 83 6.61 -4.92 -8.76
C ASN A 83 5.29 -5.57 -8.39
N PHE A 84 4.57 -6.04 -9.40
CA PHE A 84 3.34 -6.80 -9.26
C PHE A 84 3.48 -8.12 -9.99
N ILE A 85 3.09 -9.23 -9.38
CA ILE A 85 3.00 -10.52 -10.07
C ILE A 85 1.71 -10.55 -10.87
N LYS A 86 1.81 -10.85 -12.16
CA LYS A 86 0.64 -11.08 -13.01
C LYS A 86 0.14 -12.52 -12.80
N ARG A 87 -1.16 -12.66 -12.57
CA ARG A 87 -1.90 -13.91 -12.45
C ARG A 87 -3.10 -13.86 -13.38
N TYR A 88 -3.67 -15.01 -13.70
CA TYR A 88 -4.91 -15.10 -14.44
C TYR A 88 -6.00 -15.64 -13.52
N LEU A 89 -7.08 -14.87 -13.35
CA LEU A 89 -8.25 -15.27 -12.58
C LEU A 89 -9.17 -16.09 -13.47
N ASN A 90 -9.81 -17.10 -12.88
CA ASN A 90 -10.75 -17.98 -13.60
C ASN A 90 -10.13 -18.69 -14.81
N SER A 91 -8.81 -18.87 -14.84
CA SER A 91 -8.13 -19.68 -15.85
C SER A 91 -8.36 -21.17 -15.58
N ASN A 92 -8.49 -21.96 -16.65
CA ASN A 92 -8.52 -23.41 -16.59
C ASN A 92 -7.77 -23.96 -17.81
N GLU A 93 -6.56 -24.46 -17.59
CA GLU A 93 -5.68 -24.97 -18.65
C GLU A 93 -6.27 -26.20 -19.34
N ASP A 94 -6.91 -27.11 -18.59
CA ASP A 94 -7.54 -28.33 -19.13
C ASP A 94 -8.72 -28.02 -20.06
N LEU A 95 -9.36 -26.87 -19.86
CA LEU A 95 -10.47 -26.37 -20.69
C LEU A 95 -10.02 -25.27 -21.69
N GLU A 96 -8.72 -25.00 -21.80
CA GLU A 96 -8.15 -23.93 -22.63
C GLU A 96 -8.70 -22.51 -22.31
N ILE A 97 -9.20 -22.30 -21.09
CA ILE A 97 -9.70 -21.00 -20.62
C ILE A 97 -8.53 -20.19 -20.07
N LYS A 98 -8.18 -19.09 -20.75
CA LYS A 98 -7.03 -18.24 -20.37
C LYS A 98 -7.23 -17.43 -19.07
N GLY A 99 -8.47 -17.12 -18.70
CA GLY A 99 -8.78 -16.25 -17.57
C GLY A 99 -8.46 -14.77 -17.80
N ASP A 100 -8.80 -13.93 -16.83
CA ASP A 100 -8.58 -12.48 -16.87
C ASP A 100 -7.31 -12.10 -16.09
N PRO A 101 -6.46 -11.21 -16.64
CA PRO A 101 -5.24 -10.80 -15.95
C PRO A 101 -5.56 -10.01 -14.68
N SER A 102 -4.87 -10.36 -13.59
CA SER A 102 -4.92 -9.70 -12.29
C SER A 102 -3.51 -9.55 -11.73
N TYR A 103 -3.25 -8.43 -11.07
CA TYR A 103 -1.92 -8.05 -10.61
C TYR A 103 -1.90 -8.01 -9.09
N ARG A 104 -1.04 -8.84 -8.50
CA ARG A 104 -0.79 -8.84 -7.06
C ARG A 104 0.40 -7.96 -6.76
N PHE A 105 0.27 -7.00 -5.85
CA PHE A 105 1.41 -6.27 -5.32
C PHE A 105 2.41 -7.26 -4.69
N GLN A 106 3.65 -7.23 -5.17
CA GLN A 106 4.72 -8.13 -4.72
C GLN A 106 5.69 -7.37 -3.81
N ASP A 107 6.28 -6.28 -4.29
CA ASP A 107 7.17 -5.47 -3.49
C ASP A 107 7.45 -4.07 -4.05
N VAL A 108 8.00 -3.22 -3.16
CA VAL A 108 8.69 -1.97 -3.48
C VAL A 108 9.93 -1.85 -2.61
N TYR A 109 11.00 -1.30 -3.16
CA TYR A 109 12.26 -1.04 -2.45
C TYR A 109 12.55 0.46 -2.42
N GLY A 110 13.18 0.93 -1.34
CA GLY A 110 13.51 2.34 -1.19
C GLY A 110 14.14 2.68 0.16
N LYS A 111 14.22 3.98 0.44
CA LYS A 111 14.64 4.49 1.75
C LYS A 111 13.48 4.34 2.74
N TYR A 112 13.79 4.14 4.02
CA TYR A 112 12.77 4.01 5.07
C TYR A 112 11.76 5.16 5.05
N LEU A 113 12.23 6.40 4.95
CA LEU A 113 11.39 7.58 4.97
C LEU A 113 10.49 7.74 3.73
N ASP A 114 10.79 7.04 2.64
CA ASP A 114 9.90 6.97 1.48
C ASP A 114 8.84 5.88 1.67
N LEU A 115 9.21 4.77 2.30
CA LEU A 115 8.32 3.61 2.47
C LEU A 115 7.42 3.71 3.70
N PHE A 116 7.83 4.41 4.76
CA PHE A 116 7.05 4.50 6.00
C PHE A 116 5.66 5.12 5.79
N PRO A 117 5.49 6.27 5.10
CA PRO A 117 4.16 6.83 4.87
C PRO A 117 3.23 5.88 4.08
N ILE A 118 3.80 5.09 3.17
CA ILE A 118 3.08 4.05 2.43
C ILE A 118 2.63 2.94 3.39
N TRP A 119 3.55 2.45 4.22
CA TRP A 119 3.30 1.42 5.22
C TRP A 119 2.20 1.83 6.19
N GLU A 120 2.32 3.01 6.79
CA GLU A 120 1.34 3.56 7.72
C GLU A 120 -0.03 3.72 7.05
N ARG A 121 -0.09 4.32 5.85
CA ARG A 121 -1.36 4.63 5.20
C ARG A 121 -2.14 3.40 4.76
N PHE A 122 -1.46 2.42 4.17
CA PHE A 122 -2.11 1.34 3.44
C PHE A 122 -2.10 0.00 4.16
N PHE A 123 -1.12 -0.23 5.02
CA PHE A 123 -0.91 -1.52 5.64
C PHE A 123 -1.20 -1.44 7.14
N LYS A 124 -0.56 -0.51 7.87
CA LYS A 124 -0.63 -0.44 9.33
C LYS A 124 -0.90 0.98 9.85
N PRO A 125 -2.15 1.47 9.81
CA PRO A 125 -2.48 2.81 10.28
C PRO A 125 -2.15 3.04 11.76
N GLY A 126 -1.66 4.24 12.06
CA GLY A 126 -1.43 4.71 13.43
C GLY A 126 -0.18 4.14 14.11
N VAL A 127 0.71 3.47 13.37
CA VAL A 127 1.99 3.03 13.93
C VAL A 127 2.97 4.20 14.05
N PRO A 128 3.72 4.32 15.17
CA PRO A 128 4.73 5.36 15.30
C PRO A 128 5.93 5.14 14.36
N LEU A 129 6.49 6.25 13.85
CA LEU A 129 7.63 6.24 12.92
C LEU A 129 8.86 5.52 13.51
N GLU A 130 9.25 5.88 14.72
CA GLU A 130 10.44 5.35 15.39
C GLU A 130 10.21 3.91 15.84
N ALA A 131 9.05 3.64 16.46
CA ALA A 131 8.71 2.31 16.95
C ALA A 131 8.64 1.27 15.82
N THR A 132 8.28 1.68 14.61
CA THR A 132 8.26 0.79 13.44
C THR A 132 9.66 0.29 13.05
N ILE A 133 10.74 0.99 13.42
CA ILE A 133 12.12 0.51 13.24
C ILE A 133 12.49 -0.46 14.37
N GLU A 134 12.12 -0.13 15.60
CA GLU A 134 12.61 -0.80 16.80
C GLU A 134 11.84 -2.07 17.15
N GLU A 135 10.54 -2.12 16.84
CA GLU A 135 9.66 -3.20 17.25
C GLU A 135 9.15 -4.01 16.06
N PRO A 136 9.58 -5.27 15.89
CA PRO A 136 9.20 -6.12 14.75
C PRO A 136 7.69 -6.33 14.59
N LYS A 137 6.91 -6.18 15.66
CA LYS A 137 5.45 -6.31 15.63
C LYS A 137 4.79 -5.24 14.74
N PHE A 138 5.41 -4.07 14.57
CA PHE A 138 4.92 -3.01 13.70
C PHE A 138 5.32 -3.19 12.22
N GLN A 139 6.24 -4.12 11.95
CA GLN A 139 6.77 -4.40 10.61
C GLN A 139 6.03 -5.52 9.88
N VAL A 140 5.11 -6.23 10.55
CA VAL A 140 4.46 -7.42 9.99
C VAL A 140 2.95 -7.32 10.11
N ILE A 141 2.27 -7.81 9.06
CA ILE A 141 0.84 -8.07 9.03
C ILE A 141 0.62 -9.44 8.42
N ASN A 142 -0.18 -10.28 9.09
CA ASN A 142 -0.65 -11.55 8.55
C ASN A 142 -2.13 -11.41 8.22
N TYR A 143 -2.54 -11.82 7.02
CA TYR A 143 -3.93 -11.80 6.58
C TYR A 143 -4.20 -12.99 5.66
N GLY A 144 -5.00 -13.93 6.12
CA GLY A 144 -5.20 -15.20 5.42
C GLY A 144 -3.85 -15.88 5.10
N ASN A 145 -3.64 -16.18 3.82
CA ASN A 145 -2.39 -16.77 3.31
C ASN A 145 -1.33 -15.73 2.90
N SER A 146 -1.62 -14.43 3.08
CA SER A 146 -0.71 -13.35 2.73
C SER A 146 -0.04 -12.77 3.96
N ARG A 147 1.25 -12.47 3.82
CA ARG A 147 2.06 -11.82 4.85
C ARG A 147 2.73 -10.58 4.26
N PHE A 148 2.33 -9.41 4.73
CA PHE A 148 2.96 -8.15 4.36
C PHE A 148 4.05 -7.80 5.38
N ARG A 149 5.22 -7.37 4.90
CA ARG A 149 6.36 -7.03 5.77
C ARG A 149 7.07 -5.77 5.29
N LEU A 150 7.39 -4.87 6.22
CA LEU A 150 8.36 -3.80 6.04
C LEU A 150 9.71 -4.28 6.58
N LEU A 151 10.67 -4.53 5.68
CA LEU A 151 11.93 -5.19 6.00
C LEU A 151 13.13 -4.31 5.64
N LYS A 152 14.17 -4.36 6.47
CA LYS A 152 15.48 -3.78 6.18
C LYS A 152 16.42 -4.85 5.65
N ASP A 153 17.08 -4.57 4.53
CA ASP A 153 18.13 -5.39 3.93
C ASP A 153 19.35 -4.51 3.63
N GLY A 154 20.39 -4.64 4.45
CA GLY A 154 21.54 -3.75 4.44
C GLY A 154 21.15 -2.28 4.62
N LYS A 155 21.33 -1.48 3.56
CA LYS A 155 21.02 -0.03 3.53
C LYS A 155 19.63 0.28 2.96
N THR A 156 18.92 -0.72 2.45
CA THR A 156 17.65 -0.56 1.73
C THR A 156 16.50 -1.11 2.56
N TRP A 157 15.33 -0.51 2.41
CA TRP A 157 14.08 -1.03 2.97
C TRP A 157 13.17 -1.54 1.86
N SER A 158 12.26 -2.43 2.21
CA SER A 158 11.24 -2.92 1.28
C SER A 158 9.92 -3.18 1.98
N ILE A 159 8.81 -2.91 1.29
CA ILE A 159 7.49 -3.46 1.62
C ILE A 159 7.32 -4.67 0.72
N ARG A 160 7.07 -5.85 1.28
CA ARG A 160 6.89 -7.10 0.53
C ARG A 160 5.59 -7.79 0.90
N ASN A 161 4.93 -8.38 -0.09
CA ASN A 161 3.84 -9.32 0.06
C ASN A 161 4.35 -10.74 -0.17
N TRP A 162 4.36 -11.55 0.87
CA TRP A 162 4.69 -12.97 0.81
C TRP A 162 3.39 -13.76 0.88
N SER A 163 2.98 -14.26 -0.27
CA SER A 163 1.74 -15.02 -0.44
C SER A 163 1.88 -16.04 -1.56
#